data_AF-A0AAD6EFD8-F1
#
_entry.id   AF-A0AAD6EFD8-F1
#
_cell.length_a   1.000
_cell.length_b   1.000
_cell.length_c   1.000
_cell.angle_alpha   90.00
_cell.angle_beta   90.00
_cell.angle_gamma   90.00
#
_symmetry.space_group_name_H-M   'P 1'
#
loop_
_entity.id
_entity.type
_entity.pdbx_description
1 polymer ?
#
loop_
_entity_poly.entity_id
_entity_poly.type
_entity_poly.pdbx_seq_one_letter_code
_entity_poly.pdbx_strand_id
1 'polypeptide(L)'
;MRNANSTYRSISITQRDNGPPVWWIARTGPGVIFIDDIFRSKRSDDPYIFEFTKAAYELDFPLNSLQNVFVPNINETNALSCIKKVYKSREGLRYPSSTQQIWEPSSSEFSARLGTGICKIVAAFVLCAWGQGRKRIARIVTFHIDADVHQLYMGFDVEDI
;
A
#
# COMPACT_ATOMS: atom_id res chain seq x y z
N MET A 1 23.40 -11.98 -2.09
CA MET A 1 23.19 -13.22 -1.29
C MET A 1 21.70 -13.34 -0.98
N ARG A 2 21.03 -14.41 -1.45
CA ARG A 2 19.65 -14.72 -1.05
C ARG A 2 19.69 -15.35 0.34
N ASN A 3 19.03 -14.75 1.30
CA ASN A 3 18.95 -15.30 2.65
C ASN A 3 17.98 -16.50 2.62
N ALA A 4 18.48 -17.70 2.87
CA ALA A 4 17.77 -18.96 2.64
C ALA A 4 16.59 -19.24 3.60
N ASN A 5 16.33 -18.34 4.57
CA ASN A 5 15.26 -18.47 5.57
C ASN A 5 14.19 -17.35 5.49
N SER A 6 14.15 -16.57 4.41
CA SER A 6 13.08 -15.58 4.25
C SER A 6 11.78 -16.27 3.82
N THR A 7 10.76 -16.23 4.68
CA THR A 7 9.36 -16.58 4.37
C THR A 7 8.73 -15.65 3.33
N TYR A 8 9.43 -14.57 2.96
CA TYR A 8 8.99 -13.62 1.95
C TYR A 8 9.55 -13.94 0.56
N ARG A 9 8.70 -13.78 -0.46
CA ARG A 9 9.02 -13.88 -1.89
C ARG A 9 9.10 -12.48 -2.48
N SER A 10 10.25 -12.14 -3.05
CA SER A 10 10.38 -10.92 -3.87
C SER A 10 9.87 -11.21 -5.28
N ILE A 11 8.94 -10.38 -5.75
CA ILE A 11 8.33 -10.49 -7.07
C ILE A 11 8.51 -9.15 -7.78
N SER A 12 8.91 -9.21 -9.04
CA SER A 12 8.99 -8.06 -9.93
C SER A 12 8.22 -8.40 -11.20
N ILE A 13 7.15 -7.66 -11.45
CA ILE A 13 6.39 -7.69 -12.68
C ILE A 13 6.70 -6.40 -13.41
N THR A 14 7.52 -6.49 -14.45
CA THR A 14 7.85 -5.36 -15.30
C THR A 14 7.26 -5.56 -16.67
N GLN A 15 7.08 -4.46 -17.37
CA GLN A 15 6.70 -4.46 -18.76
C GLN A 15 7.49 -5.47 -19.60
N ARG A 16 6.78 -6.21 -20.47
CA ARG A 16 7.36 -7.25 -21.33
C ARG A 16 8.00 -6.69 -22.61
N ASP A 17 7.42 -5.62 -23.18
CA ASP A 17 7.76 -5.09 -24.51
C ASP A 17 8.04 -3.56 -24.49
N ASN A 18 8.25 -2.95 -25.66
CA ASN A 18 8.55 -1.51 -25.81
C ASN A 18 7.34 -0.55 -25.69
N GLY A 19 6.24 -0.98 -25.07
CA GLY A 19 5.03 -0.17 -24.91
C GLY A 19 5.15 0.95 -23.85
N PRO A 20 4.04 1.49 -23.35
CA PRO A 20 4.07 2.42 -22.21
C PRO A 20 4.49 1.73 -20.89
N PRO A 21 5.32 2.38 -20.06
CA PRO A 21 5.95 1.74 -18.90
C PRO A 21 4.96 1.30 -17.82
N VAL A 22 5.19 0.09 -17.29
CA VAL A 22 4.49 -0.50 -16.15
C VAL A 22 5.45 -1.33 -15.33
N TRP A 23 5.40 -1.18 -14.01
CA TRP A 23 6.09 -2.08 -13.09
C TRP A 23 5.35 -2.22 -11.77
N TRP A 24 5.55 -3.37 -11.15
CA TRP A 24 5.11 -3.72 -9.81
C TRP A 24 6.20 -4.53 -9.14
N ILE A 25 6.77 -3.98 -8.07
CA ILE A 25 7.88 -4.56 -7.32
C ILE A 25 7.44 -4.66 -5.87
N ALA A 26 7.46 -5.88 -5.34
CA ALA A 26 6.95 -6.14 -4.00
C ALA A 26 7.55 -7.38 -3.37
N ARG A 27 7.24 -7.57 -2.09
CA ARG A 27 7.48 -8.79 -1.34
C ARG A 27 6.16 -9.34 -0.81
N THR A 28 5.89 -10.61 -1.04
CA THR A 28 4.72 -11.32 -0.49
C THR A 28 5.16 -12.29 0.60
N GLY A 29 4.34 -12.47 1.63
CA GLY A 29 4.54 -13.46 2.68
C GLY A 29 3.21 -13.95 3.25
N PRO A 30 3.23 -14.95 4.15
CA PRO A 30 2.01 -15.42 4.80
C PRO A 30 1.29 -14.26 5.50
N GLY A 31 0.07 -13.96 5.06
CA GLY A 31 -0.75 -12.87 5.57
C GLY A 31 -0.33 -11.44 5.24
N VAL A 32 0.69 -11.21 4.41
CA VAL A 32 1.21 -9.85 4.18
C VAL A 32 1.76 -9.57 2.78
N ILE A 33 1.60 -8.33 2.31
CA ILE A 33 2.27 -7.77 1.11
C ILE A 33 3.04 -6.52 1.51
N PHE A 34 4.27 -6.36 1.01
CA PHE A 34 5.03 -5.13 1.01
C PHE A 34 5.17 -4.61 -0.42
N ILE A 35 4.48 -3.54 -0.77
CA ILE A 35 4.53 -2.91 -2.09
C ILE A 35 5.72 -1.94 -2.09
N ASP A 36 6.85 -2.36 -2.64
CA ASP A 36 8.11 -1.62 -2.57
C ASP A 36 8.18 -0.51 -3.64
N ASP A 37 7.69 -0.77 -4.86
CA ASP A 37 7.58 0.24 -5.93
C ASP A 37 6.52 -0.15 -6.98
N ILE A 38 5.77 0.84 -7.47
CA ILE A 38 4.73 0.64 -8.48
C ILE A 38 4.64 1.82 -9.43
N PHE A 39 4.36 1.51 -10.68
CA PHE A 39 4.00 2.52 -11.66
C PHE A 39 3.19 1.89 -12.78
N ARG A 40 2.22 2.65 -13.29
CA ARG A 40 1.49 2.31 -14.50
C ARG A 40 1.25 3.57 -15.30
N SER A 41 1.79 3.60 -16.51
CA SER A 41 1.49 4.68 -17.45
C SER A 41 -0.01 4.76 -17.71
N LYS A 42 -0.55 5.97 -17.82
CA LYS A 42 -1.95 6.20 -18.22
C LYS A 42 -2.27 5.69 -19.62
N ARG A 43 -1.23 5.50 -20.46
CA ARG A 43 -1.35 4.98 -21.83
C ARG A 43 -1.20 3.47 -21.92
N SER A 44 -0.83 2.80 -20.83
CA SER A 44 -0.68 1.34 -20.86
C SER A 44 -2.04 0.66 -20.87
N ASP A 45 -2.13 -0.40 -21.67
CA ASP A 45 -3.26 -1.35 -21.72
C ASP A 45 -3.00 -2.60 -20.87
N ASP A 46 -1.85 -2.66 -20.17
CA ASP A 46 -1.55 -3.75 -19.23
C ASP A 46 -2.53 -3.75 -18.04
N PRO A 47 -2.68 -4.89 -17.33
CA PRO A 47 -3.50 -4.97 -16.14
C PRO A 47 -3.22 -3.84 -15.13
N TYR A 48 -4.24 -3.50 -14.35
CA TYR A 48 -4.09 -2.53 -13.27
C TYR A 48 -3.20 -3.09 -12.16
N ILE A 49 -2.59 -2.19 -11.39
CA ILE A 49 -1.70 -2.56 -10.28
C ILE A 49 -2.39 -3.49 -9.27
N PHE A 50 -3.68 -3.31 -9.02
CA PHE A 50 -4.42 -4.19 -8.11
C PHE A 50 -4.54 -5.63 -8.64
N GLU A 51 -4.57 -5.83 -9.96
CA GLU A 51 -4.63 -7.15 -10.58
C GLU A 51 -3.28 -7.86 -10.45
N PHE A 52 -2.18 -7.14 -10.69
CA PHE A 52 -0.83 -7.66 -10.40
C PHE A 52 -0.65 -8.01 -8.93
N THR A 53 -1.13 -7.16 -8.03
CA THR A 53 -1.05 -7.39 -6.58
C THR A 53 -1.77 -8.67 -6.18
N LYS A 54 -3.00 -8.88 -6.69
CA LYS A 54 -3.77 -10.11 -6.45
C LYS A 54 -3.04 -11.33 -6.99
N ALA A 55 -2.68 -11.29 -8.27
CA ALA A 55 -2.03 -12.42 -8.93
C ALA A 55 -0.73 -12.81 -8.23
N ALA A 56 0.11 -11.83 -7.89
CA ALA A 56 1.38 -12.06 -7.22
C ALA A 56 1.23 -12.67 -5.82
N TYR A 57 0.17 -12.32 -5.09
CA TYR A 57 -0.09 -12.93 -3.78
C TYR A 57 -0.62 -14.36 -3.91
N GLU A 58 -1.56 -14.59 -4.83
CA GLU A 58 -2.19 -15.88 -5.08
C GLU A 58 -1.25 -16.94 -5.67
N LEU A 59 -0.07 -16.54 -6.19
CA LEU A 59 0.97 -17.47 -6.63
C LEU A 59 1.46 -18.38 -5.49
N ASP A 60 1.58 -17.85 -4.29
CA ASP A 60 2.21 -18.54 -3.16
C ASP A 60 1.27 -18.71 -1.95
N PHE A 61 0.24 -17.85 -1.81
CA PHE A 61 -0.60 -17.78 -0.62
C PHE A 61 -2.09 -17.68 -0.96
N PRO A 62 -2.99 -18.32 -0.19
CA PRO A 62 -4.41 -18.15 -0.40
C PRO A 62 -4.83 -16.72 -0.06
N LEU A 63 -5.55 -16.05 -0.95
CA LEU A 63 -5.93 -14.64 -0.80
C LEU A 63 -6.63 -14.35 0.54
N ASN A 64 -7.50 -15.25 1.01
CA ASN A 64 -8.20 -15.12 2.30
C ASN A 64 -7.27 -15.08 3.52
N SER A 65 -6.00 -15.47 3.39
CA SER A 65 -5.02 -15.36 4.47
C SER A 65 -4.43 -13.96 4.60
N LEU A 66 -4.58 -13.08 3.60
CA LEU A 66 -4.03 -11.73 3.64
C LEU A 66 -4.70 -10.88 4.72
N GLN A 67 -3.87 -10.29 5.57
CA GLN A 67 -4.30 -9.41 6.67
C GLN A 67 -3.68 -8.02 6.56
N ASN A 68 -2.50 -7.89 5.95
CA ASN A 68 -1.75 -6.63 5.98
C ASN A 68 -1.17 -6.29 4.62
N VAL A 69 -1.27 -5.01 4.24
CA VAL A 69 -0.53 -4.44 3.11
C VAL A 69 0.33 -3.30 3.63
N PHE A 70 1.61 -3.30 3.30
CA PHE A 70 2.56 -2.26 3.69
C PHE A 70 3.14 -1.57 2.46
N VAL A 71 3.34 -0.27 2.56
CA VAL A 71 4.01 0.56 1.57
C VAL A 71 5.15 1.29 2.31
N PRO A 72 6.40 0.79 2.20
CA PRO A 72 7.51 1.29 2.99
C PRO A 72 8.07 2.63 2.51
N ASN A 73 7.81 3.03 1.25
CA ASN A 73 8.36 4.26 0.71
C ASN A 73 7.35 4.99 -0.17
N ILE A 74 6.57 5.88 0.44
CA ILE A 74 5.65 6.74 -0.30
C ILE A 74 6.37 7.98 -0.78
N ASN A 75 6.76 7.99 -2.06
CA ASN A 75 7.33 9.16 -2.72
C ASN A 75 6.31 9.97 -3.54
N GLU A 76 5.03 9.61 -3.49
CA GLU A 76 3.99 10.35 -4.20
C GLU A 76 3.77 11.74 -3.55
N THR A 77 4.15 12.80 -4.25
CA THR A 77 4.07 14.20 -3.77
C THR A 77 2.69 14.58 -3.25
N ASN A 78 1.61 14.13 -3.90
CA ASN A 78 0.24 14.45 -3.45
C ASN A 78 -0.13 13.71 -2.17
N ALA A 79 0.26 12.43 -2.02
CA ALA A 79 0.07 11.70 -0.78
C ALA A 79 0.84 12.37 0.37
N LEU A 80 2.10 12.72 0.17
CA LEU A 80 2.92 13.42 1.17
C LEU A 80 2.31 14.78 1.56
N SER A 81 1.81 15.55 0.59
CA SER A 81 1.15 16.83 0.85
C SER A 81 -0.14 16.68 1.64
N CYS A 82 -0.98 15.71 1.28
CA CYS A 82 -2.21 15.38 2.00
C CYS A 82 -1.89 14.98 3.44
N ILE A 83 -0.93 14.08 3.63
CA ILE A 83 -0.57 13.55 4.95
C ILE A 83 0.01 14.66 5.84
N LYS A 84 0.86 15.54 5.29
CA LYS A 84 1.34 16.74 6.00
C LYS A 84 0.20 17.61 6.51
N LYS A 85 -0.84 17.85 5.70
CA LYS A 85 -2.00 18.66 6.10
C LYS A 85 -2.79 17.99 7.24
N VAL A 86 -3.02 16.68 7.13
CA VAL A 86 -3.76 15.93 8.14
C VAL A 86 -3.00 15.82 9.47
N TYR A 87 -1.67 15.68 9.43
CA TYR A 87 -0.86 15.72 10.65
C TYR A 87 -0.93 17.11 11.33
N LYS A 88 -0.91 18.19 10.54
CA LYS A 88 -1.00 19.56 11.07
C LYS A 88 -2.37 19.91 11.64
N SER A 89 -3.45 19.29 11.16
CA SER A 89 -4.81 19.59 11.62
C SER A 89 -5.15 18.96 12.98
N ARG A 90 -4.35 18.00 13.46
CA ARG A 90 -4.58 17.29 14.71
C ARG A 90 -3.62 17.79 15.78
N GLU A 91 -4.19 18.36 16.82
CA GLU A 91 -3.42 18.96 17.92
C GLU A 91 -2.51 17.93 18.59
N GLY A 92 -1.28 18.34 18.91
CA GLY A 92 -0.27 17.49 19.54
C GLY A 92 0.51 16.57 18.58
N LEU A 93 0.16 16.50 17.29
CA LEU A 93 0.94 15.74 16.32
C LEU A 93 2.05 16.55 15.65
N ARG A 94 3.23 15.95 15.59
CA ARG A 94 4.38 16.48 14.85
C ARG A 94 4.52 15.76 13.52
N TYR A 95 4.94 16.48 12.49
CA TYR A 95 5.34 15.91 11.21
C TYR A 95 6.78 16.35 10.93
N PRO A 96 7.71 15.42 10.62
CA PRO A 96 7.55 13.97 10.63
C PRO A 96 7.40 13.43 12.06
N SER A 97 6.92 12.19 12.19
CA SER A 97 6.82 11.50 13.48
C SER A 97 7.28 10.06 13.34
N SER A 98 8.19 9.64 14.22
CA SER A 98 8.60 8.25 14.40
C SER A 98 7.57 7.42 15.15
N THR A 99 6.61 8.06 15.82
CA THR A 99 5.51 7.38 16.50
C THR A 99 4.43 7.00 15.50
N GLN A 100 4.00 5.74 15.56
CA GLN A 100 2.88 5.25 14.76
C GLN A 100 1.60 6.04 15.02
N GLN A 101 0.98 6.46 13.94
CA GLN A 101 -0.32 7.10 13.94
C GLN A 101 -1.34 6.15 13.32
N ILE A 102 -2.44 5.95 14.05
CA ILE A 102 -3.52 5.07 13.64
C ILE A 102 -4.69 5.93 13.19
N TRP A 103 -5.25 5.57 12.04
CA TRP A 103 -6.39 6.24 11.41
C TRP A 103 -7.49 5.22 11.19
N GLU A 104 -8.61 5.45 11.85
CA GLU A 104 -9.79 4.57 11.85
C GLU A 104 -10.85 5.07 10.85
N PRO A 105 -11.69 4.19 10.27
CA PRO A 105 -12.71 4.53 9.29
C PRO A 105 -13.68 5.63 9.70
N SER A 106 -13.93 5.78 11.00
CA SER A 106 -14.80 6.81 11.57
C SER A 106 -14.21 8.23 11.49
N SER A 107 -12.92 8.38 11.18
CA SER A 107 -12.24 9.67 11.11
C SER A 107 -12.32 10.31 9.71
N SER A 108 -12.50 11.63 9.66
CA SER A 108 -12.45 12.41 8.41
C SER A 108 -11.08 12.28 7.73
N GLU A 109 -10.05 12.09 8.54
CA GLU A 109 -8.65 11.92 8.21
C GLU A 109 -8.36 10.60 7.50
N PHE A 110 -9.09 9.53 7.85
CA PHE A 110 -9.03 8.26 7.13
C PHE A 110 -9.59 8.41 5.72
N SER A 111 -10.76 9.04 5.59
CA SER A 111 -11.38 9.29 4.28
C SER A 111 -10.51 10.18 3.40
N ALA A 112 -9.91 11.23 3.98
CA ALA A 112 -8.97 12.10 3.28
C ALA A 112 -7.74 11.31 2.75
N ARG A 113 -7.21 10.37 3.55
CA ARG A 113 -6.08 9.51 3.14
C ARG A 113 -6.46 8.52 2.06
N LEU A 114 -7.64 7.90 2.14
CA LEU A 114 -8.11 7.01 1.08
C LEU A 114 -8.21 7.72 -0.28
N GLY A 115 -8.30 9.05 -0.30
CA GLY A 115 -8.27 9.86 -1.51
C GLY A 115 -6.91 9.99 -2.21
N THR A 116 -5.80 9.58 -1.60
CA THR A 116 -4.44 9.70 -2.19
C THR A 116 -4.14 8.56 -3.18
N GLY A 117 -3.14 8.73 -4.06
CA GLY A 117 -2.88 7.79 -5.15
C GLY A 117 -2.61 6.37 -4.66
N ILE A 118 -1.67 6.20 -3.73
CA ILE A 118 -1.33 4.87 -3.19
C ILE A 118 -2.49 4.24 -2.41
N CYS A 119 -3.19 5.01 -1.57
CA CYS A 119 -4.31 4.48 -0.81
C CYS A 119 -5.46 4.07 -1.72
N LYS A 120 -5.71 4.79 -2.82
CA LYS A 120 -6.68 4.38 -3.84
C LYS A 120 -6.33 3.05 -4.47
N ILE A 121 -5.05 2.80 -4.72
CA ILE A 121 -4.58 1.53 -5.29
C ILE A 121 -4.82 0.38 -4.31
N VAL A 122 -4.47 0.56 -3.03
CA VAL A 122 -4.72 -0.45 -1.99
C VAL A 122 -6.22 -0.66 -1.77
N ALA A 123 -7.01 0.41 -1.74
CA ALA A 123 -8.47 0.31 -1.62
C ALA A 123 -9.10 -0.41 -2.83
N ALA A 124 -8.67 -0.08 -4.05
CA ALA A 124 -9.11 -0.79 -5.26
C ALA A 124 -8.74 -2.26 -5.20
N PHE A 125 -7.55 -2.59 -4.71
CA PHE A 125 -7.15 -3.98 -4.48
C PHE A 125 -8.07 -4.69 -3.47
N VAL A 126 -8.33 -4.11 -2.30
CA VAL A 126 -9.23 -4.70 -1.30
C VAL A 126 -10.64 -4.92 -1.86
N LEU A 127 -11.17 -3.95 -2.62
CA LEU A 127 -12.50 -4.05 -3.22
C LEU A 127 -12.58 -5.10 -4.34
N CYS A 128 -11.56 -5.17 -5.20
CA CYS A 128 -11.59 -6.01 -6.40
C CYS A 128 -11.10 -7.44 -6.14
N ALA A 129 -10.25 -7.67 -5.13
CA ALA A 129 -9.62 -8.97 -4.95
C ALA A 129 -10.58 -10.04 -4.41
N TRP A 130 -11.44 -9.67 -3.44
CA TRP A 130 -12.44 -10.56 -2.85
C TRP A 130 -13.85 -10.39 -3.41
N GLY A 131 -14.08 -9.34 -4.21
CA GLY A 131 -15.41 -8.87 -4.57
C GLY A 131 -15.98 -7.89 -3.52
N GLN A 132 -16.97 -7.11 -3.95
CA GLN A 132 -17.54 -6.05 -3.13
C GLN A 132 -18.17 -6.58 -1.83
N GLY A 133 -17.92 -5.88 -0.73
CA GLY A 133 -18.57 -6.15 0.55
C GLY A 133 -18.01 -7.34 1.34
N ARG A 134 -16.86 -7.91 0.98
CA ARG A 134 -16.25 -9.03 1.71
C ARG A 134 -15.14 -8.64 2.67
N LYS A 135 -14.31 -7.69 2.25
CA LYS A 135 -13.18 -7.18 3.04
C LYS A 135 -13.21 -5.66 3.07
N ARG A 136 -12.68 -5.08 4.14
CA ARG A 136 -12.43 -3.63 4.25
C ARG A 136 -11.04 -3.34 4.78
N ILE A 137 -10.57 -2.12 4.53
CA ILE A 137 -9.42 -1.56 5.25
C ILE A 137 -9.92 -1.16 6.63
N ALA A 138 -9.51 -1.91 7.66
CA ALA A 138 -9.90 -1.72 9.05
C ALA A 138 -9.23 -0.48 9.65
N ARG A 139 -7.95 -0.26 9.33
CA ARG A 139 -7.19 0.91 9.76
C ARG A 139 -6.06 1.21 8.80
N ILE A 140 -5.61 2.46 8.82
CA ILE A 140 -4.37 2.89 8.17
C ILE A 140 -3.38 3.28 9.28
N VAL A 141 -2.16 2.76 9.20
CA VAL A 141 -1.06 3.12 10.12
C VAL A 141 -0.02 3.92 9.36
N THR A 142 0.47 5.02 9.93
CA THR A 142 1.55 5.82 9.33
C THR A 142 2.64 6.16 10.33
N PHE A 143 3.90 6.07 9.91
CA PHE A 143 5.06 6.52 10.68
C PHE A 143 6.24 6.85 9.75
N HIS A 144 7.21 7.62 10.25
CA HIS A 144 8.44 7.92 9.51
C HIS A 144 9.59 7.16 10.16
N ILE A 145 10.44 6.52 9.36
CA ILE A 145 11.72 6.00 9.87
C ILE A 145 12.65 7.17 10.14
N ASP A 146 13.30 7.15 11.32
CA ASP A 146 14.26 8.15 11.78
C ASP A 146 13.77 9.61 11.74
N ALA A 147 12.44 9.79 11.73
CA ALA A 147 11.81 11.09 11.51
C ALA A 147 12.28 11.78 10.20
N ASP A 148 12.56 11.02 9.14
CA ASP A 148 12.82 11.56 7.80
C ASP A 148 11.50 11.82 7.07
N VAL A 149 11.29 13.05 6.59
CA VAL A 149 10.08 13.47 5.84
C VAL A 149 9.87 12.72 4.52
N HIS A 150 10.91 12.09 3.99
CA HIS A 150 10.90 11.32 2.75
C HIS A 150 10.66 9.83 2.96
N GLN A 151 10.79 9.32 4.20
CA GLN A 151 10.64 7.90 4.52
C GLN A 151 9.35 7.62 5.26
N LEU A 152 8.23 7.94 4.60
CA LEU A 152 6.90 7.65 5.12
C LEU A 152 6.52 6.19 4.85
N TYR A 153 6.27 5.46 5.92
CA TYR A 153 5.73 4.11 5.92
C TYR A 153 4.22 4.16 6.12
N MET A 154 3.51 3.34 5.36
CA MET A 154 2.07 3.15 5.52
C MET A 154 1.72 1.67 5.62
N GLY A 155 0.92 1.31 6.61
CA GLY A 155 0.32 0.00 6.76
C GLY A 155 -1.20 0.07 6.60
N PHE A 156 -1.78 -1.00 6.08
CA PHE A 156 -3.20 -1.16 5.89
C PHE A 156 -3.60 -2.52 6.45
N ASP A 157 -4.43 -2.51 7.48
CA ASP A 157 -4.99 -3.74 8.03
C ASP A 157 -6.28 -4.06 7.25
N VAL A 158 -6.44 -5.32 6.88
CA VAL A 158 -7.57 -5.82 6.10
C VAL A 158 -8.34 -6.83 6.94
N GLU A 159 -9.65 -6.64 7.05
CA GLU A 159 -10.54 -7.51 7.84
C GLU A 159 -11.82 -7.87 7.06
N ASP A 160 -12.52 -8.90 7.52
CA ASP A 160 -13.85 -9.26 7.02
C ASP A 160 -14.92 -8.22 7.43
N ILE A 161 -15.94 -8.07 6.59
CA ILE A 161 -17.11 -7.21 6.85
C ILE A 161 -18.25 -8.05 7.43
#